data_AF-A0A9P6ABU2-F1
#
_entry.id   AF-A0A9P6ABU2-F1
#
_cell.length_a   1.000
_cell.length_b   1.000
_cell.length_c   1.000
_cell.angle_alpha   90.00
_cell.angle_beta   90.00
_cell.angle_gamma   90.00
#
_symmetry.space_group_name_H-M   'P 1'
#
loop_
_entity.id
_entity.type
_entity.pdbx_description
1 polymer ?
#
loop_
_entity_poly.entity_id
_entity_poly.type
_entity_poly.pdbx_seq_one_letter_code
_entity_poly.pdbx_strand_id
1 'polypeptide(L)'
;MLSTFARLNLQHEDSVAVLDGKLLLSPHILRHSSIFSARTGPTTCVAGYDCTFSNLYHSQCLPAAPQSAPGNQIRAIEDPVSHFYLRNTSGVPMLGPKSSSVCFTVDTTITLNNADSSGLYLNIQNSTLMYKALNLIAAVTTTNWGLEGDTIIATDPCQLNFLACGSSNPFFYSVYLQTGTDTPIGWTCSSATLHLP
;
A
#
# COMPACT_ATOMS: atom_id res chain seq x y z
N MET A 1 -10.64 -10.17 -42.32
CA MET A 1 -9.50 -9.56 -41.60
C MET A 1 -9.48 -10.16 -40.21
N LEU A 2 -8.43 -10.91 -39.88
CA LEU A 2 -8.19 -11.45 -38.54
C LEU A 2 -7.88 -10.29 -37.59
N SER A 3 -8.46 -10.28 -36.39
CA SER A 3 -7.91 -9.53 -35.27
C SER A 3 -7.79 -10.43 -34.04
N THR A 4 -6.66 -10.28 -33.38
CA THR A 4 -6.01 -11.20 -32.44
C THR A 4 -6.71 -11.25 -31.09
N PHE A 5 -7.03 -12.45 -30.60
CA PHE A 5 -7.44 -12.68 -29.21
C PHE A 5 -6.19 -12.74 -28.32
N ALA A 6 -5.98 -11.74 -27.47
CA ALA A 6 -5.05 -11.85 -26.36
C ALA A 6 -5.75 -12.58 -25.20
N ARG A 7 -5.33 -13.82 -24.91
CA ARG A 7 -5.68 -14.50 -23.66
C ARG A 7 -4.83 -13.90 -22.54
N LEU A 8 -5.44 -13.14 -21.63
CA LEU A 8 -4.85 -12.81 -20.34
C LEU A 8 -5.41 -13.77 -19.29
N ASN A 9 -4.49 -14.49 -18.67
CA ASN A 9 -4.70 -15.53 -17.67
C ASN A 9 -5.18 -14.89 -16.36
N LEU A 10 -6.32 -15.35 -15.85
CA LEU A 10 -6.97 -14.85 -14.63
C LEU A 10 -6.35 -15.46 -13.37
N GLN A 11 -6.07 -14.63 -12.36
CA GLN A 11 -6.21 -15.02 -10.95
C GLN A 11 -6.82 -13.86 -10.14
N HIS A 12 -8.11 -14.03 -9.77
CA HIS A 12 -8.82 -13.65 -8.53
C HIS A 12 -8.56 -12.23 -7.95
N GLU A 13 -9.48 -11.27 -7.81
CA GLU A 13 -10.91 -11.04 -8.10
C GLU A 13 -11.07 -9.54 -8.45
N ASP A 14 -12.20 -9.15 -9.04
CA ASP A 14 -12.56 -7.79 -9.50
C ASP A 14 -11.96 -7.33 -10.84
N SER A 15 -12.15 -8.15 -11.88
CA SER A 15 -11.93 -7.73 -13.27
C SER A 15 -13.11 -6.91 -13.79
N VAL A 16 -13.00 -5.58 -13.75
CA VAL A 16 -13.80 -4.68 -14.59
C VAL A 16 -13.20 -4.69 -16.00
N ALA A 17 -13.86 -5.33 -16.96
CA ALA A 17 -13.46 -5.26 -18.35
C ALA A 17 -14.17 -4.09 -19.05
N VAL A 18 -13.39 -3.18 -19.63
CA VAL A 18 -13.87 -2.12 -20.51
C VAL A 18 -13.59 -2.53 -21.95
N LEU A 19 -14.64 -2.77 -22.73
CA LEU A 19 -14.55 -2.95 -24.18
C LEU A 19 -15.32 -1.80 -24.83
N ASP A 20 -14.68 -1.05 -25.73
CA ASP A 20 -15.27 0.09 -26.46
C ASP A 20 -16.05 1.08 -25.58
N GLY A 21 -15.53 1.39 -24.39
CA GLY A 21 -16.13 2.36 -23.46
C GLY A 21 -17.41 1.87 -22.78
N LYS A 22 -17.75 0.58 -22.85
CA LYS A 22 -18.91 -0.01 -22.15
C LYS A 22 -18.45 -0.97 -21.07
N LEU A 23 -18.92 -0.73 -19.84
CA LEU A 23 -18.68 -1.60 -18.69
C LEU A 23 -19.48 -2.89 -18.88
N LEU A 24 -18.81 -4.03 -19.03
CA LEU A 24 -19.46 -5.34 -19.02
C LEU A 24 -19.21 -5.99 -17.65
N LEU A 25 -20.20 -5.88 -16.77
CA LEU A 25 -20.21 -6.59 -15.49
C LEU A 25 -20.47 -8.08 -15.70
N SER A 26 -19.71 -8.92 -14.99
CA SER A 26 -19.88 -10.38 -14.97
C SER A 26 -21.30 -10.76 -14.51
N PRO A 27 -21.94 -11.79 -15.10
CA PRO A 27 -23.35 -12.14 -14.86
C PRO A 27 -23.68 -12.58 -13.42
N HIS A 28 -22.68 -12.68 -12.53
CA HIS A 28 -22.91 -13.04 -11.12
C HIS A 28 -23.47 -11.90 -10.25
N ILE A 29 -23.52 -10.65 -10.75
CA ILE A 29 -24.02 -9.46 -10.03
C ILE A 29 -25.48 -9.11 -10.44
N LEU A 30 -26.19 -9.99 -11.16
CA LEU A 30 -27.56 -9.73 -11.63
C LEU A 30 -28.69 -10.21 -10.70
N ARG A 31 -28.45 -10.40 -9.39
CA ARG A 31 -29.52 -10.80 -8.45
C ARG A 31 -30.11 -9.72 -7.56
N HIS A 32 -29.64 -8.48 -7.63
CA HIS A 32 -30.35 -7.34 -7.04
C HIS A 32 -30.52 -6.22 -8.08
N SER A 33 -31.19 -6.56 -9.18
CA SER A 33 -31.81 -5.56 -10.07
C SER A 33 -33.02 -4.95 -9.37
N SER A 34 -32.82 -3.84 -8.67
CA SER A 34 -33.82 -2.82 -8.38
C SER A 34 -33.09 -1.61 -7.81
N ILE A 35 -33.23 -0.43 -8.43
CA ILE A 35 -32.67 0.88 -8.04
C ILE A 35 -31.25 1.16 -8.56
N PHE A 36 -31.05 1.14 -9.88
CA PHE A 36 -30.14 2.12 -10.51
C PHE A 36 -31.01 3.32 -10.89
N SER A 37 -31.20 4.24 -9.95
CA SER A 37 -31.80 5.53 -10.29
C SER A 37 -30.79 6.27 -11.16
N ALA A 38 -31.11 6.37 -12.45
CA ALA A 38 -30.29 7.01 -13.46
C ALA A 38 -29.99 8.46 -13.07
N ARG A 39 -28.79 8.75 -12.55
CA ARG A 39 -28.26 10.12 -12.64
C ARG A 39 -27.80 10.31 -14.08
N THR A 40 -28.50 11.17 -14.82
CA THR A 40 -28.18 11.66 -16.17
C THR A 40 -26.95 12.59 -16.19
N GLY A 41 -25.93 12.30 -15.38
CA GLY A 41 -24.70 13.07 -15.27
C GLY A 41 -23.50 12.37 -15.94
N PRO A 42 -22.39 13.09 -16.18
CA PRO A 42 -21.16 12.50 -16.68
C PRO A 42 -20.64 11.43 -15.71
N THR A 43 -20.37 10.24 -16.24
CA THR A 43 -19.83 9.09 -15.47
C THR A 43 -18.30 9.08 -15.43
N THR A 44 -17.65 10.07 -16.03
CA THR A 44 -16.19 10.20 -16.13
C THR A 44 -15.72 11.45 -15.41
N CYS A 45 -14.69 11.32 -14.58
CA CYS A 45 -14.03 12.45 -13.94
C CYS A 45 -13.17 13.23 -14.94
N VAL A 46 -12.93 14.52 -14.65
CA VAL A 46 -11.97 15.33 -15.39
C VAL A 46 -10.54 14.79 -15.17
N ALA A 47 -9.63 15.05 -16.11
CA ALA A 47 -8.24 14.62 -16.00
C ALA A 47 -7.63 15.08 -14.66
N GLY A 48 -6.93 14.17 -13.97
CA GLY A 48 -6.39 14.40 -12.63
C GLY A 48 -7.34 14.07 -11.47
N TYR A 49 -8.49 13.46 -11.74
CA TYR A 49 -9.46 13.02 -10.73
C TYR A 49 -9.90 11.57 -10.98
N ASP A 50 -10.04 10.79 -9.91
CA ASP A 50 -10.53 9.40 -9.94
C ASP A 50 -11.93 9.29 -9.35
N CYS A 51 -12.77 8.46 -9.97
CA CYS A 51 -14.12 8.17 -9.48
C CYS A 51 -14.04 7.21 -8.28
N THR A 52 -14.22 7.75 -7.08
CA THR A 52 -14.23 6.97 -5.85
C THR A 52 -15.66 6.59 -5.50
N PHE A 53 -15.93 5.28 -5.46
CA PHE A 53 -17.19 4.74 -4.96
C PHE A 53 -17.25 4.91 -3.44
N SER A 54 -18.32 5.53 -2.92
CA SER A 54 -18.54 5.68 -1.48
C SER A 54 -19.64 4.77 -0.98
N ASN A 55 -20.76 4.70 -1.69
CA ASN A 55 -21.84 3.76 -1.45
C ASN A 55 -22.71 3.62 -2.70
N LEU A 56 -23.72 2.74 -2.64
CA LEU A 56 -24.60 2.42 -3.76
C LEU A 56 -25.25 3.65 -4.43
N TYR A 57 -25.40 4.75 -3.70
CA TYR A 57 -26.07 5.97 -4.16
C TYR A 57 -25.11 7.14 -4.41
N HIS A 58 -23.82 6.98 -4.08
CA HIS A 58 -22.85 8.06 -4.07
C HIS A 58 -21.47 7.60 -4.56
N SER A 59 -21.05 8.19 -5.68
CA SER A 59 -19.70 8.16 -6.19
C SER A 59 -19.21 9.59 -6.37
N GLN A 60 -17.97 9.89 -5.99
CA GLN A 60 -17.42 11.24 -6.09
C GLN A 60 -16.07 11.23 -6.79
N CYS A 61 -15.84 12.22 -7.65
CA CYS A 61 -14.51 12.46 -8.22
C CYS A 61 -13.63 13.10 -7.16
N LEU A 62 -12.62 12.36 -6.71
CA LEU A 62 -11.57 12.88 -5.84
C LEU A 62 -10.32 13.14 -6.68
N PRO A 63 -9.46 14.09 -6.30
CA PRO A 63 -8.16 14.23 -6.93
C PRO A 63 -7.49 12.86 -7.01
N ALA A 64 -7.07 12.47 -8.21
CA ALA A 64 -6.36 11.22 -8.40
C ALA A 64 -5.12 11.27 -7.50
N ALA A 65 -4.85 10.19 -6.78
CA ALA A 65 -3.57 10.09 -6.10
C ALA A 65 -2.46 10.35 -7.14
N PRO A 66 -1.36 11.03 -6.77
CA PRO A 66 -0.26 11.24 -7.70
C PRO A 66 0.06 9.91 -8.38
N GLN A 67 0.06 9.90 -9.72
CA GLN A 67 0.27 8.69 -10.50
C GLN A 67 1.46 7.95 -9.92
N SER A 68 1.20 6.70 -9.51
CA SER A 68 2.18 5.78 -8.95
C SER A 68 3.48 5.93 -9.73
N ALA A 69 4.50 6.49 -9.11
CA ALA A 69 5.83 6.26 -9.63
C ALA A 69 6.04 4.72 -9.65
N PRO A 70 6.95 4.18 -10.48
CA PRO A 70 7.16 2.75 -10.55
C PRO A 70 7.37 2.17 -9.14
N GLY A 71 6.64 1.11 -8.78
CA GLY A 71 6.73 0.52 -7.46
C GLY A 71 5.39 0.00 -6.93
N ASN A 72 5.46 -0.61 -5.76
CA ASN A 72 4.33 -1.18 -5.04
C ASN A 72 4.10 -0.40 -3.74
N GLN A 73 2.86 -0.30 -3.29
CA GLN A 73 2.63 0.05 -1.89
C GLN A 73 3.15 -1.09 -1.00
N ILE A 74 3.38 -0.83 0.28
CA ILE A 74 3.71 -1.88 1.25
C ILE A 74 2.65 -1.80 2.34
N ARG A 75 2.04 -2.92 2.72
CA ARG A 75 0.95 -2.98 3.71
C ARG A 75 1.27 -3.89 4.88
N ALA A 76 0.67 -3.65 6.04
CA ALA A 76 0.62 -4.61 7.12
C ALA A 76 -0.64 -5.50 7.00
N ILE A 77 -0.59 -6.73 7.54
CA ILE A 77 -1.71 -7.68 7.44
C ILE A 77 -2.30 -8.09 8.81
N GLU A 78 -1.60 -7.83 9.91
CA GLU A 78 -2.03 -8.15 11.27
C GLU A 78 -2.78 -7.00 11.95
N ASP A 79 -3.77 -7.35 12.75
CA ASP A 79 -4.45 -6.40 13.61
C ASP A 79 -3.48 -5.81 14.67
N PRO A 80 -3.66 -4.53 15.04
CA PRO A 80 -4.72 -3.60 14.64
C PRO A 80 -4.43 -2.82 13.36
N VAL A 81 -3.33 -3.13 12.66
CA VAL A 81 -2.84 -2.38 11.50
C VAL A 81 -3.09 -3.09 10.18
N SER A 82 -3.97 -4.08 10.15
CA SER A 82 -4.34 -4.78 8.92
C SER A 82 -4.87 -3.78 7.89
N HIS A 83 -4.37 -3.88 6.65
CA HIS A 83 -4.64 -2.93 5.57
C HIS A 83 -4.18 -1.50 5.83
N PHE A 84 -3.24 -1.28 6.75
CA PHE A 84 -2.51 -0.01 6.82
C PHE A 84 -1.27 -0.11 5.95
N TYR A 85 -0.89 1.02 5.37
CA TYR A 85 0.11 1.09 4.32
C TYR A 85 1.25 2.00 4.74
N LEU A 86 2.46 1.62 4.35
CA LEU A 86 3.68 2.35 4.65
C LEU A 86 3.66 3.72 3.94
N ARG A 87 4.05 4.75 4.70
CA ARG A 87 4.16 6.13 4.26
C ARG A 87 5.43 6.77 4.80
N ASN A 88 5.82 7.88 4.18
CA ASN A 88 6.83 8.78 4.69
C ASN A 88 6.19 9.89 5.54
N THR A 89 6.72 10.11 6.74
CA THR A 89 6.39 11.25 7.59
C THR A 89 7.69 11.93 8.01
N SER A 90 8.16 12.88 7.20
CA SER A 90 9.40 13.64 7.44
C SER A 90 10.63 12.77 7.71
N GLY A 91 10.78 11.67 6.96
CA GLY A 91 11.87 10.71 7.11
C GLY A 91 11.59 9.59 8.11
N VAL A 92 10.43 9.59 8.77
CA VAL A 92 10.00 8.51 9.67
C VAL A 92 8.96 7.63 8.94
N PRO A 93 9.22 6.32 8.79
CA PRO A 93 8.27 5.38 8.23
C PRO A 93 7.11 5.15 9.21
N MET A 94 5.88 5.33 8.73
CA MET A 94 4.68 5.07 9.50
C MET A 94 3.69 4.24 8.67
N LEU A 95 2.84 3.47 9.33
CA LEU A 95 1.66 2.83 8.74
C LEU A 95 0.46 3.76 8.89
N GLY A 96 -0.41 3.81 7.88
CA GLY A 96 -1.68 4.55 7.91
C GLY A 96 -2.63 4.20 6.77
N PRO A 97 -3.69 4.98 6.54
CA PRO A 97 -4.66 4.71 5.48
C PRO A 97 -4.01 4.67 4.09
N LYS A 98 -4.56 3.85 3.18
CA LYS A 98 -4.08 3.70 1.79
C LYS A 98 -3.89 5.02 1.06
N SER A 99 -4.78 5.99 1.28
CA SER A 99 -4.73 7.32 0.66
C SER A 99 -3.52 8.17 1.09
N SER A 100 -2.86 7.82 2.20
CA SER A 100 -1.67 8.51 2.70
C SER A 100 -0.36 7.78 2.37
N SER A 101 -0.47 6.62 1.73
CA SER A 101 0.67 5.77 1.41
C SER A 101 1.40 6.23 0.16
N VAL A 102 2.60 5.71 0.05
CA VAL A 102 3.61 6.08 -0.93
C VAL A 102 4.10 4.78 -1.61
N CYS A 103 4.55 4.86 -2.85
CA CYS A 103 5.03 3.67 -3.58
C CYS A 103 6.53 3.42 -3.35
N PHE A 104 6.93 2.14 -3.38
CA PHE A 104 8.29 1.67 -3.16
C PHE A 104 8.75 0.67 -4.23
N THR A 105 10.00 0.76 -4.65
CA THR A 105 10.69 -0.34 -5.35
C THR A 105 11.38 -1.19 -4.29
N VAL A 106 11.21 -2.51 -4.38
CA VAL A 106 11.80 -3.48 -3.46
C VAL A 106 12.75 -4.38 -4.25
N ASP A 107 14.00 -4.41 -3.81
CA ASP A 107 15.08 -5.30 -4.24
C ASP A 107 16.00 -5.50 -3.01
N THR A 108 17.32 -5.57 -3.20
CA THR A 108 18.32 -5.46 -2.12
C THR A 108 18.20 -4.18 -1.28
N THR A 109 17.60 -3.13 -1.85
CA THR A 109 17.18 -1.91 -1.15
C THR A 109 15.68 -1.68 -1.30
N ILE A 110 15.07 -0.95 -0.36
CA ILE A 110 13.70 -0.46 -0.50
C ILE A 110 13.75 1.06 -0.76
N THR A 111 13.41 1.47 -1.97
CA THR A 111 13.47 2.88 -2.40
C THR A 111 12.09 3.45 -2.56
N LEU A 112 11.86 4.63 -1.99
CA LEU A 112 10.63 5.39 -2.12
C LEU A 112 10.60 6.07 -3.49
N ASN A 113 9.54 5.82 -4.26
CA ASN A 113 9.32 6.41 -5.58
C ASN A 113 8.04 7.24 -5.56
N ASN A 114 8.13 8.48 -5.11
CA ASN A 114 7.01 9.42 -5.13
C ASN A 114 7.53 10.78 -5.58
N ALA A 115 6.68 11.57 -6.22
CA ALA A 115 7.06 12.83 -6.86
C ALA A 115 7.85 13.78 -5.93
N ASP A 116 7.51 13.80 -4.62
CA ASP A 116 8.06 14.74 -3.64
C ASP A 116 9.25 14.19 -2.83
N SER A 117 9.62 12.92 -2.98
CA SER A 117 10.65 12.26 -2.15
C SER A 117 11.36 11.10 -2.85
N SER A 118 11.33 11.07 -4.18
CA SER A 118 11.98 10.03 -4.99
C SER A 118 13.46 9.90 -4.60
N GLY A 119 13.89 8.68 -4.28
CA GLY A 119 15.29 8.40 -3.92
C GLY A 119 15.60 8.42 -2.42
N LEU A 120 14.59 8.45 -1.54
CA LEU A 120 14.78 8.06 -0.14
C LEU A 120 14.78 6.53 -0.03
N TYR A 121 15.63 5.99 0.82
CA TYR A 121 15.76 4.57 1.10
C TYR A 121 15.26 4.26 2.50
N LEU A 122 14.46 3.20 2.62
CA LEU A 122 14.10 2.65 3.92
C LEU A 122 15.32 1.94 4.48
N ASN A 123 15.84 2.42 5.60
CA ASN A 123 17.00 1.85 6.24
C ASN A 123 16.69 1.44 7.68
N ILE A 124 17.43 0.43 8.15
CA ILE A 124 17.43 -0.06 9.51
C ILE A 124 18.51 0.72 10.28
N GLN A 125 18.12 1.36 11.38
CA GLN A 125 19.05 2.06 12.26
C GLN A 125 19.85 1.08 13.11
N ASN A 126 21.11 1.44 13.38
CA ASN A 126 21.93 0.65 14.30
C ASN A 126 21.47 0.89 15.74
N SER A 127 21.18 -0.19 16.46
CA SER A 127 20.68 -0.19 17.83
C SER A 127 21.05 -1.51 18.50
N THR A 128 21.34 -1.44 19.79
CA THR A 128 21.58 -2.60 20.67
C THR A 128 20.31 -3.11 21.34
N LEU A 129 19.18 -2.40 21.20
CA LEU A 129 17.88 -2.85 21.67
C LEU A 129 17.35 -4.00 20.81
N MET A 130 16.39 -4.76 21.34
CA MET A 130 15.73 -5.84 20.60
C MET A 130 14.68 -5.36 19.57
N TYR A 131 14.72 -4.07 19.23
CA TYR A 131 14.02 -3.48 18.11
C TYR A 131 14.91 -2.40 17.49
N LYS A 132 14.77 -2.21 16.18
CA LYS A 132 15.54 -1.23 15.40
C LYS A 132 14.60 -0.23 14.76
N ALA A 133 14.88 1.05 14.99
CA ALA A 133 14.16 2.12 14.31
C ALA A 133 14.42 2.06 12.81
N LEU A 134 13.44 2.51 12.03
CA LEU A 134 13.57 2.66 10.59
C LEU A 134 13.60 4.16 10.24
N ASN A 135 14.26 4.51 9.15
CA ASN A 135 14.20 5.85 8.58
C ASN A 135 14.14 5.84 7.06
N LEU A 136 13.68 6.94 6.47
CA LEU A 136 13.66 7.22 5.04
C LEU A 136 14.59 8.39 4.76
N ILE A 137 15.78 8.10 4.25
CA ILE A 137 16.82 9.11 3.95
C ILE A 137 17.47 8.84 2.59
N ALA A 138 18.14 9.84 2.02
CA ALA A 138 18.78 9.71 0.71
C ALA A 138 19.99 8.76 0.69
N ALA A 139 20.64 8.53 1.84
CA ALA A 139 21.77 7.61 1.94
C ALA A 139 21.28 6.15 2.07
N VAL A 140 21.95 5.24 1.37
CA VAL A 140 21.74 3.80 1.50
C VAL A 140 22.64 3.28 2.61
N THR A 141 22.06 2.80 3.70
CA THR A 141 22.77 2.14 4.81
C THR A 141 22.29 0.70 5.05
N THR A 142 21.23 0.29 4.37
CA THR A 142 20.68 -1.07 4.40
C THR A 142 20.53 -1.59 2.98
N THR A 143 21.22 -2.69 2.68
CA THR A 143 21.31 -3.31 1.34
C THR A 143 20.97 -4.80 1.35
N ASN A 144 20.39 -5.26 2.46
CA ASN A 144 19.99 -6.63 2.69
C ASN A 144 18.46 -6.71 2.89
N TRP A 145 17.69 -5.86 2.20
CA TRP A 145 16.26 -6.10 2.07
C TRP A 145 16.00 -7.24 1.07
N GLY A 146 14.83 -7.84 1.15
CA GLY A 146 14.40 -8.87 0.22
C GLY A 146 12.92 -9.21 0.40
N LEU A 147 12.50 -10.25 -0.32
CA LEU A 147 11.16 -10.80 -0.28
C LEU A 147 11.20 -12.30 0.02
N GLU A 148 10.32 -12.75 0.92
CA GLU A 148 9.92 -14.16 1.04
C GLU A 148 8.46 -14.27 0.59
N GLY A 149 8.26 -14.69 -0.67
CA GLY A 149 6.96 -14.54 -1.33
C GLY A 149 6.65 -13.06 -1.59
N ASP A 150 5.58 -12.54 -0.99
CA ASP A 150 5.22 -11.12 -0.97
C ASP A 150 5.65 -10.40 0.33
N THR A 151 6.21 -11.15 1.29
CA THR A 151 6.59 -10.64 2.62
C THR A 151 7.93 -9.91 2.55
N ILE A 152 7.99 -8.69 3.04
CA ILE A 152 9.20 -7.90 3.20
C ILE A 152 10.05 -8.48 4.32
N ILE A 153 11.32 -8.75 4.02
CA ILE A 153 12.29 -9.27 5.00
C ILE A 153 13.59 -8.47 4.97
N ALA A 154 14.25 -8.35 6.11
CA ALA A 154 15.71 -8.20 6.14
C ALA A 154 16.33 -9.59 5.97
N THR A 155 17.32 -9.77 5.11
CA THR A 155 17.86 -11.08 4.74
C THR A 155 19.04 -11.50 5.62
N ASP A 156 19.68 -10.57 6.34
CA ASP A 156 20.82 -10.87 7.21
C ASP A 156 20.85 -10.01 8.50
N PRO A 157 20.51 -10.58 9.68
CA PRO A 157 19.86 -11.88 9.83
C PRO A 157 18.45 -11.85 9.22
N CYS A 158 17.94 -13.02 8.83
CA CYS A 158 16.57 -13.15 8.34
C CYS A 158 15.58 -12.66 9.40
N GLN A 159 14.89 -11.55 9.12
CA GLN A 159 13.92 -10.95 10.02
C GLN A 159 12.74 -10.38 9.23
N LEU A 160 11.54 -10.78 9.62
CA LEU A 160 10.27 -10.44 8.98
C LEU A 160 9.25 -9.86 9.96
N ASN A 161 9.54 -9.90 11.26
CA ASN A 161 8.69 -9.30 12.27
C ASN A 161 9.00 -7.81 12.40
N PHE A 162 7.94 -7.03 12.31
CA PHE A 162 7.92 -5.61 12.58
C PHE A 162 7.06 -5.33 13.82
N LEU A 163 7.33 -4.21 14.47
CA LEU A 163 6.43 -3.63 15.46
C LEU A 163 5.70 -2.45 14.84
N ALA A 164 4.38 -2.46 14.95
CA ALA A 164 3.55 -1.30 14.73
C ALA A 164 3.19 -0.68 16.09
N CYS A 165 3.79 0.46 16.41
CA CYS A 165 3.60 1.17 17.66
C CYS A 165 2.66 2.34 17.46
N GLY A 166 1.65 2.47 18.32
CA GLY A 166 0.71 3.58 18.28
C GLY A 166 1.42 4.94 18.30
N SER A 167 0.74 5.96 17.76
CA SER A 167 1.18 7.34 17.85
C SER A 167 0.12 8.20 18.54
N SER A 168 0.36 9.51 18.65
CA SER A 168 -0.65 10.45 19.15
C SER A 168 -1.91 10.51 18.28
N ASN A 169 -1.84 10.01 17.04
CA ASN A 169 -2.97 9.84 16.15
C ASN A 169 -3.29 8.34 16.00
N PRO A 170 -4.53 7.91 16.31
CA PRO A 170 -4.90 6.49 16.28
C PRO A 170 -4.91 5.87 14.87
N PHE A 171 -4.85 6.68 13.81
CA PHE A 171 -4.78 6.22 12.43
C PHE A 171 -3.34 6.04 11.93
N PHE A 172 -2.33 6.31 12.77
CA PHE A 172 -0.94 6.19 12.38
C PHE A 172 -0.10 5.44 13.41
N TYR A 173 0.74 4.53 12.91
CA TYR A 173 1.62 3.70 13.73
C TYR A 173 3.05 3.86 13.26
N SER A 174 3.98 4.10 14.16
CA SER A 174 5.42 4.06 13.88
C SER A 174 5.86 2.61 13.66
N VAL A 175 6.75 2.38 12.70
CA VAL A 175 7.22 1.04 12.34
C VAL A 175 8.65 0.82 12.79
N TYR A 176 8.92 -0.33 13.39
CA TYR A 176 10.25 -0.77 13.81
C TYR A 176 10.50 -2.19 13.31
N LEU A 177 11.74 -2.55 13.02
CA LEU A 177 12.12 -3.96 12.83
C LEU A 177 12.29 -4.61 14.19
N GLN A 178 11.57 -5.69 14.46
CA GLN A 178 11.65 -6.42 15.73
C GLN A 178 12.80 -7.42 15.65
N THR A 179 13.73 -7.42 16.60
CA THR A 179 14.83 -8.41 16.65
C THR A 179 14.83 -9.24 17.93
N GLY A 180 13.81 -9.09 18.77
CA GLY A 180 13.57 -9.86 19.99
C GLY A 180 12.27 -9.38 20.66
N THR A 181 12.18 -9.41 21.99
CA THR A 181 10.91 -9.19 22.70
C THR A 181 10.67 -7.76 23.17
N ASP A 182 11.67 -6.89 23.14
CA ASP A 182 11.51 -5.52 23.60
C ASP A 182 10.69 -4.69 22.61
N THR A 183 9.95 -3.72 23.14
CA THR A 183 9.20 -2.74 22.36
C THR A 183 9.52 -1.32 22.82
N PRO A 184 9.34 -0.30 21.97
CA PRO A 184 9.43 1.10 22.38
C PRO A 184 8.60 1.42 23.64
N ILE A 185 9.21 2.14 24.58
CA ILE A 185 8.54 2.57 25.82
C ILE A 185 7.60 3.75 25.52
N GLY A 186 6.46 3.78 26.22
CA GLY A 186 5.50 4.90 26.16
C GLY A 186 4.44 4.76 25.07
N TRP A 187 4.49 3.71 24.25
CA TRP A 187 3.51 3.40 23.23
C TRP A 187 3.08 1.94 23.32
N THR A 188 1.84 1.66 22.94
CA THR A 188 1.38 0.28 22.75
C THR A 188 1.83 -0.18 21.38
N CYS A 189 2.51 -1.32 21.31
CA CYS A 189 3.00 -1.91 20.07
C CYS A 189 2.38 -3.28 19.85
N SER A 190 2.13 -3.60 18.58
CA SER A 190 1.67 -4.91 18.13
C SER A 190 2.63 -5.43 17.06
N SER A 191 2.86 -6.73 17.03
CA SER A 191 3.64 -7.35 15.95
C SER A 191 2.86 -7.29 14.65
N ALA A 192 3.58 -7.07 13.55
CA ALA A 192 3.06 -7.09 12.20
C ALA A 192 4.13 -7.63 11.24
N THR A 193 3.69 -8.11 10.09
CA THR A 193 4.49 -8.39 8.91
C THR A 193 4.12 -7.39 7.83
N LEU A 194 5.03 -7.13 6.89
CA LEU A 194 4.83 -6.18 5.81
C LEU A 194 4.82 -6.92 4.47
N HIS A 195 3.86 -6.61 3.61
CA HIS A 195 3.61 -7.32 2.36
C HIS A 195 3.44 -6.37 1.18
N LEU A 196 3.78 -6.86 0.00
CA LEU A 196 3.36 -6.26 -1.26
C LEU A 196 1.85 -6.53 -1.53
N PRO A 197 1.13 -5.61 -2.20
CA PRO A 197 -0.22 -5.73 -2.74
C PRO A 197 -0.57 -7.11 -3.31
#